data_AF-G7J9T9-F1
#
_entry.id   AF-G7J9T9-F1
#
_cell.length_a   1.000
_cell.length_b   1.000
_cell.length_c   1.000
_cell.angle_alpha   90.00
_cell.angle_beta   90.00
_cell.angle_gamma   90.00
#
_symmetry.space_group_name_H-M   'P 1'
#
loop_
_entity.id
_entity.type
_entity.pdbx_description
1 polymer ?
#
loop_
_entity_poly.entity_id
_entity_poly.type
_entity_poly.pdbx_seq_one_letter_code
_entity_poly.pdbx_strand_id
1 'polypeptide(L)'
;MVKGSESESCGGVPEAVMDSVNTTLSNLREFRSHFQQFLPLMNPQILSQLPPLERAHSLFLLSKITSTLLTLKLRCSGVQPDDNPVKSELDRVELYQDKLERLLDLNKAPLRPSTMLNSQAATRFIEHSLPDLTPEQLQKMRNLSRGEGKKRKHQEQAGQKRKYQSSEKPSISVQAAAQEFLEKAQRELFGGNNGGIKGPLQIDNMSESDDDQIDNFSEDDGDKLPMT
;
A
#
# COMPACT_ATOMS: atom_id res chain seq x y z
N MET A 1 -1.46 50.61 66.67
CA MET A 1 -2.04 49.25 66.68
C MET A 1 -2.27 48.82 65.24
N VAL A 2 -1.31 48.09 64.68
CA VAL A 2 -1.40 47.49 63.35
C VAL A 2 -2.23 46.22 63.50
N LYS A 3 -3.41 46.20 62.89
CA LYS A 3 -4.22 44.98 62.75
C LYS A 3 -3.89 44.39 61.38
N GLY A 4 -2.87 43.55 61.35
CA GLY A 4 -2.59 42.69 60.20
C GLY A 4 -3.76 41.72 60.06
N SER A 5 -4.55 41.91 59.00
CA SER A 5 -5.45 40.87 58.51
C SER A 5 -4.59 39.90 57.71
N GLU A 6 -4.06 38.90 58.40
CA GLU A 6 -3.60 37.67 57.76
C GLU A 6 -4.84 37.06 57.11
N SER A 7 -5.01 37.31 55.81
CA SER A 7 -5.86 36.49 54.97
C SER A 7 -5.22 35.12 54.94
N GLU A 8 -5.72 34.22 55.77
CA GLU A 8 -5.54 32.78 55.61
C GLU A 8 -5.95 32.42 54.17
N SER A 9 -4.94 32.33 53.30
CA SER A 9 -5.05 31.82 51.94
C SER A 9 -5.33 30.32 52.03
N CYS A 10 -6.58 29.99 52.33
CA CYS A 10 -7.15 28.68 52.15
C CYS A 10 -6.77 28.18 50.75
N GLY A 11 -6.25 26.94 50.66
CA GLY A 11 -5.71 26.31 49.45
C GLY A 11 -6.73 26.10 48.33
N GLY A 12 -7.22 27.20 47.75
CA GLY A 12 -8.05 27.22 46.57
C GLY A 12 -7.21 27.02 45.31
N VAL A 13 -7.77 26.29 44.34
CA VAL A 13 -7.19 26.14 43.01
C VAL A 13 -7.07 27.54 42.37
N PRO A 14 -5.92 27.90 41.76
CA PRO A 14 -5.74 29.21 41.13
C PRO A 14 -6.82 29.50 40.07
N GLU A 15 -7.30 30.75 40.02
CA GLU A 15 -8.34 31.18 39.06
C GLU A 15 -7.95 30.87 37.60
N ALA A 16 -6.69 31.13 37.23
CA ALA A 16 -6.16 30.82 35.90
C ALA A 16 -6.28 29.32 35.53
N VAL A 17 -6.17 28.42 36.51
CA VAL A 17 -6.35 26.97 36.28
C VAL A 17 -7.82 26.66 36.05
N MET A 18 -8.72 27.27 36.83
CA MET A 18 -10.17 27.11 36.66
C MET A 18 -10.62 27.62 35.28
N ASP A 19 -10.11 28.76 34.84
CA ASP A 19 -10.40 29.32 33.52
C ASP A 19 -9.94 28.38 32.41
N SER A 20 -8.71 27.87 32.48
CA SER A 20 -8.17 26.91 31.49
C SER A 20 -9.02 25.63 31.39
N VAL A 21 -9.49 25.11 32.54
CA VAL A 21 -10.37 23.94 32.58
C VAL A 21 -11.73 24.26 31.96
N ASN A 22 -12.32 25.41 32.29
CA ASN A 22 -13.60 25.85 31.72
C ASN A 22 -13.51 26.06 30.20
N THR A 23 -12.44 26.68 29.72
CA THR A 23 -12.16 26.82 28.27
C THR A 23 -12.04 25.46 27.61
N THR A 24 -11.25 24.54 28.18
CA THR A 24 -11.08 23.19 27.63
C THR A 24 -12.39 22.42 27.59
N LEU A 25 -13.22 22.54 28.63
CA LEU A 25 -14.54 21.92 28.68
C LEU A 25 -15.49 22.49 27.62
N SER A 26 -15.47 23.81 27.40
CA SER A 26 -16.25 24.45 26.33
C SER A 26 -15.83 23.93 24.96
N ASN A 27 -14.52 23.89 24.69
CA ASN A 27 -13.97 23.39 23.43
C ASN A 27 -14.33 21.91 23.19
N LEU A 28 -14.31 21.07 24.23
CA LEU A 28 -14.72 19.68 24.13
C LEU A 28 -16.21 19.50 23.82
N ARG A 29 -17.08 20.38 24.33
CA ARG A 29 -18.52 20.37 24.03
C ARG A 29 -18.78 20.74 22.58
N GLU A 30 -18.12 21.77 22.08
CA GLU A 30 -18.18 22.16 20.67
C GLU A 30 -17.64 21.03 19.78
N PHE A 31 -16.45 20.52 20.08
CA PHE A 31 -15.85 19.39 19.38
C PHE A 31 -16.79 18.18 19.34
N ARG A 32 -17.45 17.84 20.46
CA ARG A 32 -18.41 16.73 20.51
C ARG A 32 -19.54 16.90 19.51
N SER A 33 -20.10 18.11 19.38
CA SER A 33 -21.17 18.37 18.42
C SER A 33 -20.72 18.16 16.97
N HIS A 34 -19.53 18.65 16.60
CA HIS A 34 -18.94 18.43 15.28
C HIS A 34 -18.60 16.96 15.05
N PHE A 35 -18.03 16.29 16.06
CA PHE A 35 -17.62 14.90 15.95
C PHE A 35 -18.82 13.94 15.80
N GLN A 36 -19.95 14.24 16.44
CA GLN A 36 -21.20 13.49 16.25
C GLN A 36 -21.75 13.60 14.82
N GLN A 37 -21.51 14.73 14.15
CA GLN A 37 -21.87 14.90 12.73
C GLN A 37 -20.85 14.24 11.80
N PHE A 38 -19.58 14.23 12.18
CA PHE A 38 -18.47 13.64 11.41
C PHE A 38 -18.45 12.11 11.44
N LEU A 39 -18.68 11.49 12.60
CA LEU A 39 -18.52 10.04 12.80
C LEU A 39 -19.36 9.18 11.83
N PRO A 40 -20.64 9.50 11.55
CA PRO A 40 -21.44 8.75 10.58
C PRO A 40 -20.87 8.78 9.16
N LEU A 41 -20.12 9.83 8.80
CA LEU A 41 -19.49 9.98 7.49
C LEU A 41 -18.28 9.05 7.31
N MET A 42 -17.71 8.52 8.40
CA MET A 42 -16.59 7.56 8.36
C MET A 42 -17.04 6.12 8.01
N ASN A 43 -18.24 5.98 7.45
CA ASN A 43 -18.75 4.71 6.96
C ASN A 43 -17.93 4.23 5.73
N PRO A 44 -17.47 2.97 5.68
CA PRO A 44 -16.65 2.45 4.57
C PRO A 44 -17.27 2.64 3.19
N GLN A 45 -18.60 2.55 3.08
CA GLN A 45 -19.35 2.69 1.85
C GLN A 45 -19.33 4.15 1.39
N ILE A 46 -19.46 5.12 2.30
CA ILE A 46 -19.35 6.55 2.01
C ILE A 46 -17.91 6.89 1.62
N LEU A 47 -16.94 6.43 2.42
CA LEU A 47 -15.52 6.63 2.16
C LEU A 47 -15.09 6.06 0.80
N SER A 48 -15.69 4.95 0.37
CA SER A 48 -15.39 4.33 -0.93
C SER A 48 -15.75 5.20 -2.14
N GLN A 49 -16.66 6.16 -1.97
CA GLN A 49 -17.06 7.12 -3.01
C GLN A 49 -16.13 8.33 -3.10
N LEU A 50 -15.31 8.58 -2.07
CA LEU A 50 -14.38 9.71 -2.07
C LEU A 50 -13.17 9.45 -2.96
N PRO A 51 -12.62 10.47 -3.63
CA PRO A 51 -11.30 10.41 -4.24
C PRO A 51 -10.25 9.87 -3.26
N PRO A 52 -9.23 9.11 -3.72
CA PRO A 52 -8.26 8.47 -2.84
C PRO A 52 -7.56 9.43 -1.86
N LEU A 53 -7.26 10.65 -2.31
CA LEU A 53 -6.59 11.66 -1.49
C LEU A 53 -7.51 12.21 -0.39
N GLU A 54 -8.76 12.52 -0.72
CA GLU A 54 -9.76 12.97 0.25
C GLU A 54 -10.07 11.88 1.28
N ARG A 55 -10.20 10.64 0.82
CA ARG A 55 -10.39 9.47 1.69
C ARG A 55 -9.25 9.30 2.68
N ALA A 56 -8.00 9.43 2.21
CA ALA A 56 -6.82 9.36 3.06
C ALA A 56 -6.84 10.48 4.11
N HIS A 57 -7.21 11.71 3.72
CA HIS A 57 -7.33 12.84 4.63
C HIS A 57 -8.40 12.62 5.70
N SER A 58 -9.58 12.09 5.34
CA SER A 58 -10.64 11.78 6.31
C SER A 58 -10.21 10.74 7.34
N LEU A 59 -9.57 9.65 6.90
CA LEU A 59 -9.08 8.58 7.78
C LEU A 59 -7.92 9.06 8.67
N PHE A 60 -7.02 9.87 8.10
CA PHE A 60 -5.93 10.49 8.86
C PHE A 60 -6.49 11.43 9.94
N LEU A 61 -7.48 12.26 9.62
CA LEU A 61 -8.13 13.14 10.59
C LEU A 61 -8.74 12.35 11.76
N LEU A 62 -9.40 11.22 11.49
CA LEU A 62 -9.92 10.34 12.53
C LEU A 62 -8.81 9.79 13.44
N SER A 63 -7.68 9.36 12.87
CA SER A 63 -6.51 8.90 13.63
C SER A 63 -5.92 10.01 14.50
N LYS A 64 -5.76 11.22 13.95
CA LYS A 64 -5.24 12.39 14.67
C LYS A 64 -6.16 12.80 15.82
N ILE A 65 -7.47 12.83 15.58
CA ILE A 65 -8.49 13.10 16.62
C ILE A 65 -8.37 12.06 17.75
N THR A 66 -8.34 10.77 17.40
CA THR A 66 -8.29 9.68 18.39
C THR A 66 -7.02 9.76 19.25
N SER A 67 -5.87 9.99 18.62
CA SER A 67 -4.58 10.11 19.32
C SER A 67 -4.54 11.33 20.24
N THR A 68 -5.10 12.46 19.79
CA THR A 68 -5.21 13.70 20.58
C THR A 68 -6.13 13.51 21.79
N LEU A 69 -7.29 12.88 21.62
CA LEU A 69 -8.23 12.62 22.72
C LEU A 69 -7.66 11.64 23.75
N LEU A 70 -6.95 10.60 23.30
CA LEU A 70 -6.24 9.68 24.19
C LEU A 70 -5.17 10.42 25.00
N THR A 71 -4.37 11.26 24.33
CA THR A 71 -3.35 12.10 24.98
C THR A 71 -3.97 13.03 26.02
N LEU A 72 -5.10 13.67 25.69
CA LEU A 72 -5.84 14.52 26.63
C LEU A 72 -6.29 13.72 27.85
N LYS A 73 -6.88 12.54 27.66
CA LYS A 73 -7.32 11.66 28.75
C LYS A 73 -6.16 11.28 29.68
N LEU A 74 -4.99 10.96 29.11
CA LEU A 74 -3.80 10.63 29.89
C LEU A 74 -3.34 11.82 30.74
N ARG A 75 -3.27 13.02 30.15
CA ARG A 75 -2.92 14.25 30.88
C ARG A 75 -3.92 14.57 31.99
N CYS A 76 -5.21 14.39 31.75
CA CYS A 76 -6.25 14.54 32.78
C CYS A 76 -6.13 13.51 33.91
N SER A 77 -5.51 12.36 33.65
CA SER A 77 -5.23 11.32 34.65
C SER A 77 -3.89 11.53 35.36
N GLY A 78 -3.17 12.63 35.07
CA GLY A 78 -1.85 12.92 35.62
C GLY A 78 -0.69 12.16 34.98
N VAL A 79 -0.93 11.46 33.85
CA VAL A 79 0.11 10.72 33.12
C VAL A 79 0.75 11.63 32.06
N GLN A 80 2.08 11.74 32.09
CA GLN A 80 2.82 12.48 31.07
C GLN A 80 2.85 11.66 29.76
N PRO A 81 2.47 12.27 28.61
CA PRO A 81 2.40 11.53 27.35
C PRO A 81 3.78 11.11 26.80
N ASP A 82 4.84 11.82 27.18
CA ASP A 82 6.20 11.53 26.69
C ASP A 82 6.77 10.19 27.16
N ASP A 83 6.37 9.76 28.36
CA ASP A 83 6.81 8.51 28.98
C ASP A 83 5.87 7.35 28.66
N ASN A 84 4.81 7.62 27.90
CA ASN A 84 3.77 6.66 27.56
C ASN A 84 3.93 6.18 26.11
N PRO A 85 3.57 4.92 25.77
CA PRO A 85 3.59 4.43 24.40
C PRO A 85 2.83 5.30 23.38
N VAL A 86 1.89 6.13 23.85
CA VAL A 86 1.18 7.13 23.03
C VAL A 86 2.14 8.08 22.30
N LYS A 87 3.34 8.35 22.83
CA LYS A 87 4.33 9.19 22.15
C LYS A 87 4.70 8.64 20.77
N SER A 88 4.97 7.34 20.68
CA SER A 88 5.29 6.68 19.40
C SER A 88 4.12 6.78 18.39
N GLU A 89 2.89 6.82 18.90
CA GLU A 89 1.69 7.01 18.09
C GLU A 89 1.55 8.46 17.60
N LEU A 90 1.92 9.45 18.43
CA LEU A 90 1.98 10.86 18.02
C LEU A 90 3.04 11.10 16.96
N ASP A 91 4.26 10.57 17.15
CA ASP A 91 5.35 10.64 16.17
C ASP A 91 4.92 10.00 14.84
N ARG A 92 4.16 8.90 14.92
CA ARG A 92 3.61 8.22 13.74
C ARG A 92 2.57 9.09 13.03
N VAL A 93 1.67 9.76 13.76
CA VAL A 93 0.69 10.69 13.19
C VAL A 93 1.39 11.88 12.51
N GLU A 94 2.44 12.44 13.11
CA GLU A 94 3.24 13.52 12.52
C GLU A 94 3.92 13.07 11.21
N LEU A 95 4.56 11.90 11.21
CA LEU A 95 5.14 11.31 10.00
C LEU A 95 4.11 11.12 8.88
N TYR A 96 2.88 10.72 9.20
CA TYR A 96 1.83 10.57 8.21
C TYR A 96 1.26 11.91 7.75
N GLN A 97 1.28 12.93 8.60
CA GLN A 97 0.93 14.30 8.20
C GLN A 97 1.89 14.79 7.12
N ASP A 98 3.20 14.67 7.34
CA ASP A 98 4.23 15.04 6.37
C ASP A 98 4.03 14.32 5.02
N LYS A 99 3.72 13.03 5.08
CA LYS A 99 3.44 12.23 3.88
C LYS A 99 2.20 12.73 3.14
N LEU A 100 1.14 13.07 3.86
CA LEU A 100 -0.11 13.56 3.28
C LEU A 100 0.09 14.95 2.66
N GLU A 101 0.83 15.84 3.31
CA GLU A 101 1.17 17.17 2.81
C GLU A 101 1.99 17.08 1.51
N ARG A 102 2.99 16.20 1.45
CA ARG A 102 3.74 15.95 0.20
C ARG A 102 2.84 15.49 -0.94
N LEU A 103 1.83 14.65 -0.66
CA LEU A 103 0.87 14.19 -1.67
C LEU A 103 -0.05 15.32 -2.14
N LEU A 104 -0.47 16.21 -1.23
CA LEU A 104 -1.25 17.40 -1.58
C LEU A 104 -0.45 18.35 -2.47
N ASP A 105 0.84 18.54 -2.19
CA ASP A 105 1.72 19.38 -3.01
C ASP A 105 1.94 18.78 -4.40
N LEU A 106 2.11 17.46 -4.49
CA LEU A 106 2.19 16.75 -5.78
C LEU A 106 0.88 16.83 -6.57
N ASN A 107 -0.27 16.92 -5.91
CA ASN A 107 -1.57 17.09 -6.57
C ASN A 107 -1.73 18.50 -7.15
N LYS A 108 -1.21 19.52 -6.47
CA LYS A 108 -1.26 20.94 -6.89
C LYS A 108 -0.17 21.31 -7.90
N ALA A 109 0.96 20.61 -7.88
CA ALA A 109 2.05 20.86 -8.80
C ALA A 109 1.56 20.66 -10.25
N PRO A 110 2.00 21.50 -11.21
CA PRO A 110 1.83 21.20 -12.63
C PRO A 110 2.29 19.76 -12.82
N LEU A 111 1.47 18.93 -13.47
CA LEU A 111 1.80 17.52 -13.71
C LEU A 111 3.26 17.51 -14.15
N ARG A 112 4.15 17.04 -13.26
CA ARG A 112 5.55 16.87 -13.65
C ARG A 112 5.46 16.09 -14.96
N PRO A 113 6.19 16.46 -16.02
CA PRO A 113 6.26 15.60 -17.19
C PRO A 113 6.52 14.23 -16.60
N SER A 114 5.53 13.34 -16.69
CA SER A 114 5.65 12.06 -16.01
C SER A 114 6.81 11.35 -16.69
N THR A 115 6.95 10.06 -16.50
CA THR A 115 7.59 9.26 -17.55
C THR A 115 6.71 9.28 -18.83
N MET A 116 6.30 10.46 -19.31
CA MET A 116 5.68 10.68 -20.59
C MET A 116 6.73 10.32 -21.61
N LEU A 117 6.47 9.19 -22.25
CA LEU A 117 7.31 8.68 -23.32
C LEU A 117 7.48 9.80 -24.36
N ASN A 118 8.71 10.24 -24.55
CA ASN A 118 9.04 11.18 -25.60
C ASN A 118 8.87 10.44 -26.92
N SER A 119 7.71 10.62 -27.57
CA SER A 119 7.35 9.93 -28.81
C SER A 119 8.38 10.18 -29.91
N GLN A 120 8.97 11.38 -29.96
CA GLN A 120 10.03 11.72 -30.90
C GLN A 120 11.32 10.95 -30.62
N ALA A 121 11.74 10.84 -29.36
CA ALA A 121 12.90 10.04 -28.99
C ALA A 121 12.66 8.55 -29.26
N ALA A 122 11.48 8.03 -28.89
CA ALA A 122 11.10 6.64 -29.13
C ALA A 122 11.10 6.30 -30.63
N THR A 123 10.57 7.18 -31.48
CA THR A 123 10.64 7.00 -32.94
C THR A 123 12.09 6.92 -33.42
N ARG A 124 12.99 7.78 -32.94
CA ARG A 124 14.43 7.70 -33.30
C ARG A 124 15.07 6.38 -32.86
N PHE A 125 14.76 5.90 -31.66
CA PHE A 125 15.26 4.62 -31.16
C PHE A 125 14.75 3.45 -32.03
N ILE A 126 13.48 3.46 -32.42
CA ILE A 126 12.89 2.40 -33.25
C ILE A 126 13.48 2.44 -34.67
N GLU A 127 13.56 3.62 -35.28
CA GLU A 127 14.14 3.81 -36.62
C GLU A 127 15.59 3.32 -36.70
N HIS A 128 16.39 3.57 -35.67
CA HIS A 128 17.80 3.14 -35.66
C HIS A 128 17.99 1.67 -35.27
N SER A 129 17.07 1.09 -34.52
CA SER A 129 17.19 -0.32 -34.07
C SER A 129 16.66 -1.31 -35.10
N LEU A 130 15.81 -0.86 -36.04
CA LEU A 130 15.17 -1.70 -37.05
C LEU A 130 15.46 -1.14 -38.45
N PRO A 131 16.51 -1.61 -39.14
CA PRO A 131 16.88 -1.09 -40.46
C PRO A 131 15.86 -1.43 -41.58
N ASP A 132 14.99 -2.43 -41.38
CA ASP A 132 14.08 -2.97 -42.41
C ASP A 132 12.63 -2.47 -42.28
N LEU A 133 12.44 -1.22 -41.85
CA LEU A 133 11.10 -0.61 -41.78
C LEU A 133 10.61 -0.19 -43.19
N THR A 134 9.38 -0.57 -43.53
CA THR A 134 8.77 -0.12 -44.80
C THR A 134 8.52 1.39 -44.77
N PRO A 135 8.51 2.08 -45.93
CA PRO A 135 8.32 3.54 -45.97
C PRO A 135 6.99 3.97 -45.36
N GLU A 136 5.94 3.15 -45.49
CA GLU A 136 4.64 3.39 -44.85
C GLU A 136 4.71 3.33 -43.32
N GLN A 137 5.53 2.41 -42.76
CA GLN A 137 5.74 2.30 -41.32
C GLN A 137 6.52 3.50 -40.79
N LEU A 138 7.57 3.94 -41.49
CA LEU A 138 8.32 5.16 -41.14
C LEU A 138 7.43 6.40 -41.14
N GLN A 139 6.57 6.53 -42.16
CA GLN A 139 5.65 7.66 -42.25
C GLN A 139 4.61 7.64 -41.13
N LYS A 140 4.08 6.46 -40.77
CA LYS A 140 3.19 6.28 -39.62
C LYS A 140 3.87 6.64 -38.30
N MET A 141 5.12 6.23 -38.09
CA MET A 141 5.89 6.57 -36.87
C MET A 141 6.21 8.06 -36.78
N ARG A 142 6.49 8.72 -37.90
CA ARG A 142 6.72 10.17 -37.96
C ARG A 142 5.46 10.96 -37.61
N ASN A 143 4.29 10.51 -38.08
CA ASN A 143 3.00 11.12 -37.74
C ASN A 143 2.64 10.94 -36.25
N LEU A 144 3.01 9.80 -35.65
CA LEU A 144 2.88 9.55 -34.21
C LEU A 144 3.82 10.44 -33.37
N SER A 145 5.04 10.68 -33.84
CA SER A 145 5.99 11.60 -33.21
C SER A 145 5.51 13.06 -33.22
N ARG A 146 4.79 13.49 -34.27
CA ARG A 146 4.22 14.84 -34.39
C ARG A 146 2.93 15.05 -33.58
N GLY A 147 2.37 13.98 -33.01
CA GLY A 147 1.11 14.03 -32.28
C GLY A 147 -0.13 14.17 -33.17
N GLU A 148 0.00 13.91 -34.47
CA GLU A 148 -1.08 14.03 -35.48
C GLU A 148 -1.99 12.78 -35.53
N GLY A 149 -1.69 11.75 -34.73
CA GLY A 149 -2.59 10.60 -34.56
C GLY A 149 -3.80 10.97 -33.69
N LYS A 150 -4.99 10.43 -34.02
CA LYS A 150 -6.21 10.53 -33.20
C LYS A 150 -5.82 10.31 -31.72
N LYS A 151 -5.83 11.39 -30.93
CA LYS A 151 -5.66 11.33 -29.47
C LYS A 151 -6.75 10.40 -28.95
N ARG A 152 -6.43 9.13 -28.73
CA ARG A 152 -7.33 8.25 -27.97
C ARG A 152 -7.49 8.92 -26.62
N LYS A 153 -8.71 9.31 -26.27
CA LYS A 153 -9.04 9.93 -24.98
C LYS A 153 -8.60 8.96 -23.88
N HIS A 154 -7.39 9.12 -23.38
CA HIS A 154 -6.78 8.26 -22.37
C HIS A 154 -7.07 8.79 -20.96
N GLN A 155 -8.24 9.42 -20.77
CA GLN A 155 -8.66 9.93 -19.47
C GLN A 155 -9.53 8.91 -18.70
N GLU A 156 -10.04 7.86 -19.35
CA GLU A 156 -10.95 6.89 -18.71
C GLU A 156 -10.32 5.52 -18.40
N GLN A 157 -9.08 5.24 -18.82
CA GLN A 157 -8.45 3.91 -18.66
C GLN A 157 -7.24 3.87 -17.72
N ALA A 158 -7.03 4.91 -16.91
CA ALA A 158 -5.97 4.90 -15.89
C ALA A 158 -6.25 3.95 -14.70
N GLY A 159 -7.43 3.31 -14.65
CA GLY A 159 -7.79 2.33 -13.62
C GLY A 159 -7.83 0.86 -14.07
N GLN A 160 -7.61 0.55 -15.35
CA GLN A 160 -7.85 -0.78 -15.91
C GLN A 160 -6.59 -1.39 -16.53
N LYS A 161 -5.51 -1.56 -15.74
CA LYS A 161 -4.41 -2.48 -16.13
C LYS A 161 -3.96 -3.35 -14.97
N ARG A 162 -4.60 -4.52 -14.93
CA ARG A 162 -4.15 -5.87 -14.55
C ARG A 162 -5.28 -6.60 -13.83
N LYS A 163 -6.37 -6.90 -14.55
CA LYS A 163 -7.14 -8.13 -14.33
C LYS A 163 -7.54 -8.66 -15.71
N TYR A 164 -7.31 -9.95 -15.90
CA TYR A 164 -7.75 -10.73 -17.05
C TYR A 164 -9.17 -10.31 -17.45
N GLN A 165 -9.39 -9.94 -18.72
CA GLN A 165 -10.72 -9.90 -19.30
C GLN A 165 -11.19 -11.34 -19.43
N SER A 166 -12.06 -11.81 -18.54
CA SER A 166 -12.79 -13.05 -18.77
C SER A 166 -13.83 -12.77 -19.86
N SER A 167 -13.51 -13.15 -21.09
CA SER A 167 -14.51 -13.27 -22.15
C SER A 167 -15.52 -14.34 -21.74
N GLU A 168 -16.79 -13.97 -21.77
CA GLU A 168 -17.97 -14.80 -21.52
C GLU A 168 -17.92 -16.12 -22.28
N LYS A 169 -17.75 -17.23 -21.55
CA LYS A 169 -18.15 -18.60 -21.90
C LYS A 169 -18.52 -19.34 -20.60
N PRO A 170 -19.47 -20.29 -20.65
CA PRO A 170 -20.27 -20.68 -19.49
C PRO A 170 -19.40 -21.26 -18.38
N SER A 171 -19.83 -21.00 -17.15
CA SER A 171 -19.20 -21.39 -15.88
C SER A 171 -19.04 -22.91 -15.75
N ILE A 172 -18.05 -23.47 -16.45
CA ILE A 172 -17.35 -24.67 -16.03
C ILE A 172 -16.58 -24.24 -14.78
N SER A 173 -16.86 -24.88 -13.65
CA SER A 173 -16.28 -24.51 -12.37
C SER A 173 -14.76 -24.44 -12.48
N VAL A 174 -14.14 -23.46 -11.81
CA VAL A 174 -12.68 -23.26 -11.77
C VAL A 174 -11.96 -24.57 -11.40
N GLN A 175 -12.61 -25.40 -10.59
CA GLN A 175 -12.13 -26.70 -10.16
C GLN A 175 -12.07 -27.73 -11.31
N ALA A 176 -13.05 -27.75 -12.22
CA ALA A 176 -13.04 -28.65 -13.37
C ALA A 176 -11.96 -28.26 -14.39
N ALA A 177 -11.77 -26.97 -14.64
CA ALA A 177 -10.70 -26.49 -15.52
C ALA A 177 -9.30 -26.78 -14.95
N ALA A 178 -9.13 -26.65 -13.63
CA ALA A 178 -7.88 -27.00 -12.96
C ALA A 178 -7.60 -28.51 -13.01
N GLN A 179 -8.63 -29.34 -12.82
CA GLN A 179 -8.51 -30.79 -12.90
C GLN A 179 -8.14 -31.25 -14.31
N GLU A 180 -8.77 -30.69 -15.35
CA GLU A 180 -8.45 -31.00 -16.75
C GLU A 180 -6.99 -30.61 -17.09
N PHE A 181 -6.53 -29.46 -16.60
CA PHE A 181 -5.15 -29.04 -16.79
C PHE A 181 -4.15 -30.00 -16.13
N LEU A 182 -4.43 -30.43 -14.90
CA LEU A 182 -3.58 -31.39 -14.17
C LEU A 182 -3.57 -32.76 -14.83
N GLU A 183 -4.72 -33.27 -15.27
CA GLU A 183 -4.81 -34.55 -15.97
C GLU A 183 -4.07 -34.50 -17.31
N LYS A 184 -4.17 -33.38 -18.03
CA LYS A 184 -3.42 -33.16 -19.28
C LYS A 184 -1.91 -33.14 -19.04
N ALA A 185 -1.46 -32.44 -18.01
CA ALA A 185 -0.04 -32.40 -17.64
C ALA A 185 0.48 -33.79 -17.22
N GLN A 186 -0.31 -34.55 -16.46
CA GLN A 186 0.03 -35.93 -16.11
C GLN A 186 0.11 -36.84 -17.35
N ARG A 187 -0.80 -36.67 -18.31
CA ARG A 187 -0.75 -37.41 -19.58
C ARG A 187 0.46 -37.03 -20.43
N GLU A 188 0.91 -35.79 -20.38
CA GLU A 188 2.13 -35.34 -21.07
C GLU A 188 3.42 -35.82 -20.37
N LEU A 189 3.40 -36.01 -19.05
CA LEU A 189 4.54 -36.52 -18.27
C LEU A 189 4.66 -38.06 -18.27
N PHE A 190 3.54 -38.78 -18.26
CA PHE A 190 3.50 -40.24 -18.12
C PHE A 190 2.97 -40.97 -19.37
N GLY A 191 2.53 -40.23 -20.39
CA GLY A 191 2.07 -40.79 -21.67
C GLY A 191 3.23 -41.23 -22.55
N GLY A 192 3.30 -42.54 -22.80
CA GLY A 192 4.39 -43.19 -23.52
C GLY A 192 4.70 -42.60 -24.90
N ASN A 193 6.02 -42.52 -25.15
CA ASN A 193 6.74 -42.30 -26.40
C ASN A 193 5.89 -42.27 -27.68
N ASN A 194 5.70 -41.07 -28.24
CA ASN A 194 5.85 -40.76 -29.67
C ASN A 194 5.58 -39.27 -29.92
N GLY A 195 6.61 -38.44 -29.79
CA GLY A 195 6.56 -37.02 -30.19
C GLY A 195 7.37 -36.15 -29.24
N GLY A 196 8.55 -35.73 -29.70
CA GLY A 196 9.59 -35.11 -28.87
C GLY A 196 9.14 -33.94 -27.99
N ILE A 197 9.57 -34.00 -26.75
CA ILE A 197 9.46 -32.93 -25.76
C ILE A 197 10.29 -31.73 -26.26
N LYS A 198 9.63 -30.66 -26.71
CA LYS A 198 10.24 -29.33 -26.86
C LYS A 198 9.91 -28.49 -25.63
N GLY A 199 10.62 -28.80 -24.54
CA GLY A 199 10.75 -27.91 -23.38
C GLY A 199 12.04 -27.08 -23.48
N PRO A 200 12.17 -25.97 -22.72
CA PRO A 200 13.31 -25.04 -22.83
C PRO A 200 14.65 -25.58 -22.33
N LEU A 201 14.70 -26.82 -21.84
CA LEU A 201 15.89 -27.43 -21.26
C LEU A 201 16.22 -28.71 -22.04
N GLN A 202 16.95 -28.55 -23.14
CA GLN A 202 17.69 -29.64 -23.75
C GLN A 202 18.98 -29.83 -22.94
N ILE A 203 19.08 -30.93 -22.22
CA ILE A 203 20.35 -31.43 -21.70
C ILE A 203 20.73 -32.58 -22.63
N ASP A 204 21.60 -32.29 -23.59
CA ASP A 204 22.19 -33.31 -24.45
C ASP A 204 23.27 -34.09 -23.66
N ASN A 205 23.21 -35.41 -23.82
CA ASN A 205 23.91 -36.50 -23.13
C ASN A 205 25.44 -36.39 -23.01
N MET A 206 26.04 -37.08 -22.01
CA MET A 206 26.91 -38.26 -22.26
C MET A 206 27.56 -38.86 -20.98
N SER A 207 27.76 -40.19 -21.07
CA SER A 207 28.62 -41.15 -20.33
C SER A 207 28.24 -41.62 -18.93
N GLU A 208 27.56 -42.76 -18.96
CA GLU A 208 27.56 -43.87 -18.01
C GLU A 208 28.99 -44.45 -17.84
N SER A 209 29.43 -44.62 -16.60
CA SER A 209 30.43 -45.62 -16.19
C SER A 209 30.22 -45.88 -14.70
N ASP A 210 29.80 -47.11 -14.42
CA ASP A 210 29.60 -47.69 -13.09
C ASP A 210 30.88 -47.64 -12.25
N ASP A 211 30.73 -47.46 -10.94
CA ASP A 211 31.25 -48.43 -9.97
C ASP A 211 30.75 -48.12 -8.55
N ASP A 212 30.27 -49.19 -7.92
CA ASP A 212 29.75 -49.27 -6.57
C ASP A 212 30.80 -48.95 -5.49
N GLN A 213 30.41 -48.19 -4.47
CA GLN A 213 30.82 -48.50 -3.09
C GLN A 213 29.86 -47.95 -2.05
N ILE A 214 29.06 -48.87 -1.50
CA ILE A 214 28.33 -48.74 -0.25
C ILE A 214 29.35 -48.93 0.87
N ASP A 215 29.56 -47.91 1.70
CA ASP A 215 30.19 -48.09 3.00
C ASP A 215 29.27 -47.60 4.13
N ASN A 216 28.88 -48.58 4.93
CA ASN A 216 28.24 -48.49 6.23
C ASN A 216 28.90 -47.43 7.14
N PHE A 217 28.08 -46.57 7.76
CA PHE A 217 28.34 -46.10 9.12
C PHE A 217 27.03 -45.96 9.90
N SER A 218 26.71 -47.05 10.60
CA SER A 218 26.12 -47.15 11.95
C SER A 218 25.28 -45.99 12.51
N GLU A 219 24.03 -46.32 12.83
CA GLU A 219 23.26 -45.81 13.97
C GLU A 219 24.11 -45.74 15.25
N ASP A 220 24.02 -44.63 15.98
CA ASP A 220 24.17 -44.66 17.44
C ASP A 220 23.20 -43.65 18.08
N ASP A 221 22.39 -44.19 18.97
CA ASP A 221 21.37 -43.54 19.79
C ASP A 221 22.01 -42.61 20.85
N GLY A 222 21.21 -41.69 21.43
CA GLY A 222 21.48 -41.28 22.81
C GLY A 222 21.09 -39.87 23.23
N ASP A 223 19.93 -39.79 23.88
CA ASP A 223 19.45 -38.72 24.75
C ASP A 223 20.51 -38.04 25.65
N LYS A 224 20.38 -36.71 25.82
CA LYS A 224 20.32 -36.09 27.16
C LYS A 224 19.98 -34.59 27.14
N LEU A 225 18.81 -34.25 27.68
CA LEU A 225 18.52 -32.94 28.25
C LEU A 225 19.21 -32.81 29.63
N PRO A 226 19.81 -31.66 29.99
CA PRO A 226 20.05 -31.32 31.38
C PRO A 226 18.90 -30.48 31.95
N MET A 227 18.34 -30.97 33.05
CA MET A 227 17.57 -30.19 34.04
C MET A 227 18.53 -29.37 34.89
N THR A 228 18.32 -28.06 34.96
CA THR A 228 18.52 -27.21 36.14
C THR A 228 17.68 -25.96 35.99
#